data_AF-A0A841LZI5-F1
#
_entry.id   AF-A0A841LZI5-F1
#
_cell.length_a   1.000
_cell.length_b   1.000
_cell.length_c   1.000
_cell.angle_alpha   90.00
_cell.angle_beta   90.00
_cell.angle_gamma   90.00
#
_symmetry.space_group_name_H-M   'P 1'
#
loop_
_entity.id
_entity.type
_entity.pdbx_description
1 polymer ?
#
loop_
_entity_poly.entity_id
_entity_poly.type
_entity_poly.pdbx_seq_one_letter_code
_entity_poly.pdbx_strand_id
1 'polypeptide(L)' 'MKEYITDNERNLIEIDDLQAAIYQVADYIHYLHSEYAPEMHRFDQKRQAYWRDISTKLNLLKIERSRDRITMK' A
#
# COMPACT_ATOMS: atom_id res chain seq x y z
N MET A 1 12.09 7.20 -13.66
CA MET A 1 12.69 7.39 -12.33
C MET A 1 12.10 6.30 -11.46
N LYS A 2 12.90 5.59 -10.65
CA LYS A 2 12.38 4.55 -9.75
C LYS A 2 11.66 5.22 -8.58
N GLU A 3 10.48 4.72 -8.22
CA GLU A 3 9.67 5.24 -7.12
C GLU A 3 9.81 4.32 -5.91
N TYR A 4 9.73 4.89 -4.71
CA TYR A 4 9.90 4.14 -3.46
C TYR A 4 8.91 4.61 -2.39
N ILE A 5 8.50 3.68 -1.54
CA ILE A 5 7.86 3.97 -0.26
C ILE A 5 8.64 3.29 0.87
N THR A 6 8.48 3.78 2.09
CA THR A 6 9.07 3.13 3.28
C THR A 6 7.96 2.50 4.09
N ASP A 7 8.08 1.23 4.47
CA ASP A 7 7.11 0.57 5.34
C ASP A 7 7.29 0.95 6.83
N ASN A 8 6.48 0.38 7.71
CA ASN A 8 6.54 0.65 9.15
C ASN A 8 7.75 0.02 9.86
N GLU A 9 8.47 -0.89 9.20
CA GLU A 9 9.71 -1.52 9.68
C GLU A 9 10.95 -0.84 9.08
N ARG A 10 10.77 0.27 8.38
CA ARG A 10 11.80 1.06 7.69
C ARG A 10 12.42 0.38 6.47
N ASN A 11 11.76 -0.64 5.93
CA ASN A 11 12.16 -1.25 4.68
C ASN A 11 11.77 -0.34 3.51
N LEU A 12 12.68 -0.18 2.57
CA LEU A 12 12.40 0.48 1.29
C LEU A 12 11.73 -0.52 0.35
N ILE A 13 10.60 -0.11 -0.21
CA ILE A 13 9.85 -0.87 -1.19
C ILE A 13 9.94 -0.11 -2.51
N GLU A 14 10.57 -0.73 -3.50
CA GLU A 14 10.61 -0.22 -4.89
C GLU A 14 9.25 -0.44 -5.56
N ILE A 15 8.76 0.59 -6.26
CA ILE A 15 7.50 0.58 -6.99
C ILE A 15 7.79 0.65 -8.49
N ASP A 16 7.65 -0.50 -9.16
CA ASP A 16 7.83 -0.61 -10.62
C ASP A 16 6.62 -0.09 -11.40
N ASP A 17 5.42 -0.46 -10.95
CA ASP A 17 4.14 0.00 -11.50
C ASP A 17 3.20 0.39 -10.35
N LEU A 18 3.05 1.70 -10.17
CA LEU A 18 2.24 2.29 -9.12
C LEU A 18 0.75 1.89 -9.23
N GLN A 19 0.21 1.76 -10.44
CA GLN A 19 -1.19 1.42 -10.62
C GLN A 19 -1.42 -0.05 -10.29
N ALA A 20 -0.56 -0.94 -10.77
CA ALA A 20 -0.62 -2.36 -10.44
C ALA A 20 -0.46 -2.59 -8.92
N ALA A 21 0.48 -1.91 -8.27
CA ALA A 21 0.70 -2.00 -6.83
C ALA A 21 -0.54 -1.60 -6.02
N ILE A 22 -1.22 -0.50 -6.39
CA ILE A 22 -2.47 -0.07 -5.74
C ILE A 22 -3.56 -1.15 -5.86
N TYR A 23 -3.73 -1.73 -7.05
CA TYR A 23 -4.75 -2.77 -7.26
C TYR A 23 -4.45 -4.03 -6.44
N GLN A 24 -3.20 -4.52 -6.48
CA GLN A 24 -2.81 -5.73 -5.75
C GLN A 24 -2.99 -5.58 -4.24
N VAL A 25 -2.64 -4.42 -3.67
CA VAL A 25 -2.80 -4.17 -2.24
C VAL A 25 -4.27 -4.04 -1.85
N ALA A 26 -5.09 -3.36 -2.66
CA ALA A 26 -6.53 -3.24 -2.40
C ALA A 26 -7.23 -4.61 -2.43
N ASP A 27 -6.89 -5.44 -3.41
CA ASP A 27 -7.39 -6.80 -3.56
C ASP A 27 -6.98 -7.67 -2.36
N TYR A 28 -5.70 -7.63 -1.96
CA TYR A 28 -5.23 -8.36 -0.80
C TYR A 28 -5.95 -7.96 0.50
N ILE A 29 -6.14 -6.66 0.75
CA ILE A 29 -6.91 -6.19 1.93
C ILE A 29 -8.34 -6.72 1.91
N HIS A 30 -8.97 -6.83 0.73
CA HIS A 30 -10.30 -7.39 0.60
C HIS A 30 -10.32 -8.88 1.02
N TYR A 31 -9.36 -9.67 0.53
CA TYR A 31 -9.18 -11.07 0.94
C TYR A 31 -8.90 -11.22 2.44
N LEU A 32 -8.15 -10.30 3.06
CA LEU A 32 -7.87 -10.34 4.50
C LEU A 32 -9.09 -10.21 5.41
N HIS A 33 -10.19 -9.63 4.92
CA HIS A 33 -11.40 -9.46 5.73
C HIS A 33 -12.32 -10.69 5.71
N SER A 34 -12.12 -11.67 4.80
CA SER A 34 -13.06 -12.78 4.63
C SER A 34 -12.80 -13.98 5.55
N GLU A 35 -11.60 -14.14 6.11
CA GLU A 35 -11.24 -15.29 6.95
C GLU A 35 -11.31 -14.94 8.44
N TYR A 36 -12.46 -15.19 9.08
CA TYR A 36 -12.59 -15.05 10.53
C TYR A 36 -12.00 -16.27 11.25
N ALA A 37 -10.77 -16.16 11.73
CA ALA A 37 -10.13 -17.13 12.61
C ALA A 37 -9.83 -16.49 13.98
N PRO A 38 -10.59 -16.83 15.05
CA PRO A 38 -10.46 -16.21 16.37
C PRO A 38 -9.05 -16.30 16.98
N GLU A 39 -8.30 -17.33 16.59
CA GLU A 39 -7.00 -17.70 17.14
C GLU A 39 -5.85 -16.89 16.50
N MET A 40 -6.09 -16.32 15.32
CA MET A 40 -5.13 -15.55 14.52
C MET A 40 -5.33 -14.05 14.64
N HIS A 41 -6.28 -13.61 15.47
CA HIS A 41 -6.81 -12.24 15.49
C HIS A 41 -5.72 -11.16 15.67
N ARG A 42 -4.70 -11.40 16.50
CA ARG A 42 -3.59 -10.44 16.68
C ARG A 42 -2.65 -10.36 15.48
N PHE A 43 -2.37 -11.50 14.84
CA PHE A 43 -1.52 -11.55 13.66
C PHE A 43 -2.22 -10.91 12.46
N ASP A 44 -3.52 -11.20 12.29
CA ASP A 44 -4.35 -10.63 11.25
C ASP A 44 -4.50 -9.11 11.42
N GLN A 45 -4.65 -8.62 12.66
CA GLN A 45 -4.67 -7.18 12.94
C GLN A 45 -3.35 -6.49 12.55
N LYS A 46 -2.19 -7.08 12.90
CA LYS A 46 -0.89 -6.51 12.48
C LYS A 46 -0.77 -6.48 10.95
N ARG A 47 -1.18 -7.56 10.28
CA ARG A 47 -1.14 -7.67 8.82
C ARG A 47 -2.10 -6.68 8.14
N GLN A 48 -3.33 -6.56 8.62
CA GLN A 48 -4.28 -5.57 8.11
C GLN A 48 -3.78 -4.14 8.29
N ALA A 49 -3.23 -3.81 9.46
CA ALA A 49 -2.65 -2.49 9.72
C ALA A 49 -1.49 -2.19 8.76
N TYR A 50 -0.60 -3.14 8.55
CA TYR A 50 0.51 -3.04 7.60
C TYR A 50 0.01 -2.73 6.18
N TRP A 51 -0.90 -3.55 5.63
CA TRP A 51 -1.34 -3.38 4.25
C TRP A 51 -2.19 -2.12 4.05
N ARG A 52 -2.95 -1.67 5.05
CA ARG A 52 -3.64 -0.37 5.01
C ARG A 52 -2.66 0.81 4.97
N ASP A 53 -1.56 0.73 5.72
CA ASP A 53 -0.49 1.74 5.67
C ASP A 53 0.18 1.78 4.28
N ILE A 54 0.53 0.63 3.72
CA ILE A 54 1.06 0.52 2.34
C ILE A 54 0.07 1.13 1.34
N SER A 55 -1.22 0.76 1.41
CA SER A 55 -2.27 1.30 0.53
C SER A 55 -2.35 2.83 0.60
N THR A 56 -2.27 3.39 1.81
CA THR A 56 -2.30 4.83 2.02
C THR A 56 -1.10 5.51 1.35
N LYS A 57 0.11 4.98 1.56
CA LYS A 57 1.35 5.51 0.98
C LYS A 57 1.35 5.47 -0.55
N LEU A 58 0.88 4.37 -1.15
CA LEU A 58 0.75 4.26 -2.61
C LEU A 58 -0.23 5.30 -3.18
N ASN A 59 -1.36 5.55 -2.50
CA ASN A 59 -2.32 6.56 -2.93
C ASN A 59 -1.77 7.99 -2.79
N LEU A 60 -1.00 8.28 -1.74
CA LEU A 60 -0.30 9.56 -1.59
C LEU A 60 0.70 9.78 -2.72
N LEU A 61 1.53 8.78 -3.03
CA LEU A 61 2.47 8.82 -4.15
C LEU A 61 1.77 9.09 -5.49
N LYS A 62 0.60 8.47 -5.73
CA LYS A 62 -0.24 8.73 -6.92
C LYS A 62 -0.72 10.20 -6.99
N ILE A 63 -1.10 10.77 -5.86
CA ILE A 63 -1.53 12.17 -5.78
C ILE A 63 -0.36 13.10 -6.07
N GLU A 64 0.81 12.86 -5.47
CA GLU A 64 2.03 13.63 -5.68
C GLU A 64 2.44 13.63 -7.17
N ARG A 65 2.50 12.45 -7.79
CA ARG A 65 2.75 12.31 -9.23
C ARG A 65 1.79 13.10 -10.11
N SER A 66 0.52 13.18 -9.69
CA SER A 66 -0.51 13.91 -10.44
C SER A 66 -0.33 15.43 -10.32
N ARG A 67 0.16 15.92 -9.17
CA ARG A 67 0.49 17.34 -8.99
C ARG A 67 1.71 17.73 -9.82
N ASP A 68 2.78 16.94 -9.79
CA ASP A 68 4.01 17.22 -10.55
C ASP A 68 3.74 17.32 -12.06
N ARG A 69 2.84 16.47 -12.58
CA ARG A 69 2.40 16.53 -13.98
C ARG A 69 1.63 17.80 -14.35
N ILE A 70 1.02 18.48 -13.38
CA ILE A 70 0.32 19.76 -13.59
C ILE A 70 1.32 20.92 -13.53
N THR A 71 2.27 20.89 -12.59
CA THR A 71 3.27 21.97 -12.42
C THR A 71 4.32 22.00 -13.53
N MET A 72 4.51 20.89 -14.26
CA MET A 72 5.42 20.82 -15.41
C MET A 72 4.80 21.21 -16.76
N LYS A 73 3.53 21.67 -16.79
CA LYS A 73 2.85 22.19 -17.99
C LYS A 73 2.79 23.71 -17.95
#